data_AF-C0BXV8-F1
#
_entry.id   AF-C0BXV8-F1
#
_cell.length_a   1.000
_cell.length_b   1.000
_cell.length_c   1.000
_cell.angle_alpha   90.00
_cell.angle_beta   90.00
_cell.angle_gamma   90.00
#
_symmetry.space_group_name_H-M   'P 1'
#
loop_
_entity.id
_entity.type
_entity.pdbx_description
1 polymer ?
#
loop_
_entity_poly.entity_id
_entity_poly.type
_entity_poly.pdbx_seq_one_letter_code
_entity_poly.pdbx_strand_id
1 'polypeptide(L)' 'MSFIAYYYHWSQEEVMALEHRERRRWCDEISVINRGQSPSAGREKSILEWKL' A
#
# COMPACT_ATOMS: atom_id res chain seq x y z
N MET A 1 -7.67 1.20 -2.39
CA MET A 1 -7.43 0.58 -3.72
C MET A 1 -6.71 1.49 -4.70
N SER A 2 -6.47 2.77 -4.39
CA SER A 2 -5.77 3.71 -5.30
C SER A 2 -4.28 3.40 -5.50
N PHE A 3 -3.59 2.81 -4.51
CA PHE A 3 -2.16 2.55 -4.61
C PHE A 3 -1.80 1.35 -5.52
N ILE A 4 -2.66 0.31 -5.58
CA ILE A 4 -2.39 -0.88 -6.41
C ILE A 4 -2.43 -0.51 -7.90
N ALA A 5 -3.50 0.18 -8.32
CA ALA A 5 -3.66 0.66 -9.70
C ALA A 5 -2.53 1.63 -10.11
N TYR A 6 -2.08 2.47 -9.17
CA TYR A 6 -1.01 3.44 -9.41
C TYR A 6 0.36 2.80 -9.65
N TYR A 7 0.71 1.72 -8.93
CA TYR A 7 2.03 1.09 -9.03
C TYR A 7 2.12 -0.06 -10.05
N TYR A 8 1.02 -0.78 -10.29
CA TYR A 8 1.02 -1.99 -11.15
C TYR A 8 0.31 -1.80 -12.50
N HIS A 9 -0.11 -0.56 -12.83
CA HIS A 9 -0.81 -0.22 -14.07
C HIS A 9 -2.14 -0.94 -14.32
N TRP A 10 -2.70 -1.64 -13.32
CA TRP A 10 -4.06 -2.15 -13.42
C TRP A 10 -5.06 -1.01 -13.55
N SER A 11 -5.96 -1.12 -14.52
CA SER A 11 -7.06 -0.18 -14.65
C SER A 11 -8.01 -0.31 -13.46
N GLN A 12 -8.72 0.77 -13.16
CA GLN A 12 -9.72 0.78 -12.09
C GLN A 12 -10.79 -0.29 -12.30
N GLU A 13 -11.19 -0.55 -13.56
CA GLU A 13 -12.17 -1.59 -13.90
C GLU A 13 -11.67 -2.99 -13.56
N GLU A 14 -10.41 -3.30 -13.89
CA GLU A 14 -9.82 -4.61 -13.56
C GLU A 14 -9.75 -4.84 -12.04
N VAL A 15 -9.37 -3.81 -11.28
CA VAL A 15 -9.35 -3.90 -9.81
C VAL A 15 -10.76 -4.07 -9.24
N MET A 16 -11.77 -3.45 -9.84
CA MET A 16 -13.16 -3.57 -9.41
C MET A 16 -13.80 -4.91 -9.84
N ALA A 17 -13.30 -5.55 -10.88
CA ALA A 17 -13.74 -6.86 -11.36
C ALA A 17 -13.24 -8.03 -10.48
N LEU A 18 -12.15 -7.84 -9.73
CA LEU A 18 -11.64 -8.85 -8.79
C LEU A 18 -12.65 -9.19 -7.69
N GLU A 19 -12.74 -10.47 -7.30
CA GLU A 19 -13.58 -10.89 -6.19
C GLU A 19 -13.14 -10.19 -4.88
N HIS A 20 -14.07 -9.89 -3.98
CA HIS A 20 -13.75 -9.18 -2.73
C HIS A 20 -12.67 -9.90 -1.89
N ARG A 21 -12.62 -11.23 -1.93
CA ARG A 21 -11.58 -12.01 -1.24
C ARG A 21 -10.23 -11.86 -1.91
N GLU A 22 -10.18 -11.90 -3.24
CA GLU A 22 -8.95 -11.70 -4.01
C GLU A 22 -8.40 -10.29 -3.81
N ARG A 23 -9.26 -9.25 -3.82
CA ARG A 23 -8.83 -7.87 -3.54
C ARG A 23 -8.17 -7.73 -2.17
N ARG A 24 -8.73 -8.36 -1.14
CA ARG A 24 -8.15 -8.33 0.22
C ARG A 24 -6.82 -9.05 0.28
N ARG A 25 -6.70 -10.21 -0.37
CA ARG A 25 -5.45 -10.98 -0.44
C ARG A 25 -4.35 -10.18 -1.13
N TRP A 26 -4.63 -9.62 -2.31
CA TRP A 26 -3.66 -8.81 -3.05
C TRP A 26 -3.23 -7.55 -2.28
N CYS A 27 -4.15 -6.89 -1.57
CA CYS A 27 -3.78 -5.77 -0.69
C CYS A 27 -2.78 -6.17 0.39
N ASP A 28 -2.96 -7.32 1.02
CA ASP A 28 -2.07 -7.78 2.08
C ASP A 28 -0.69 -8.17 1.53
N GLU A 29 -0.65 -8.97 0.47
CA GLU A 29 0.59 -9.40 -0.19
C GLU A 29 1.42 -8.20 -0.69
N ILE A 30 0.79 -7.24 -1.37
CA ILE A 30 1.48 -6.02 -1.83
C ILE A 30 1.98 -5.19 -0.64
N SER A 31 1.21 -5.11 0.44
CA SER A 31 1.64 -4.41 1.66
C SER A 31 2.83 -5.09 2.32
N VAL A 32 2.91 -6.44 2.33
CA VAL A 32 4.09 -7.19 2.80
C VAL A 32 5.32 -6.82 1.98
N ILE A 33 5.22 -6.82 0.66
CA ILE A 33 6.32 -6.50 -0.25
C ILE A 33 6.79 -5.05 -0.03
N ASN A 34 5.85 -4.10 0.05
CA ASN A 34 6.16 -2.68 0.24
C ASN A 34 6.80 -2.39 1.60
N ARG A 35 6.47 -3.15 2.65
CA ARG A 35 7.15 -3.05 3.95
C ARG A 35 8.64 -3.39 3.87
N GLY A 36 9.04 -4.29 2.98
CA GLY A 36 10.45 -4.63 2.76
C GLY A 36 11.22 -3.61 1.90
N GLN A 37 10.51 -2.81 1.10
CA GLN A 37 11.12 -1.83 0.18
C GLN A 37 11.10 -0.39 0.71
N SER A 38 10.31 -0.09 1.75
CA SER A 38 10.33 1.24 2.36
C SER A 38 11.70 1.50 3.01
N PRO A 39 12.47 2.50 2.56
CA PRO A 39 13.78 2.82 3.14
C PRO A 39 13.66 3.43 4.55
N SER A 40 12.42 3.65 5.02
CA SER A 40 12.09 4.17 6.34
C SER A 40 11.25 3.16 7.14
N ALA A 41 11.83 2.01 7.47
CA ALA A 41 11.48 1.31 8.71
C ALA A 41 12.04 2.03 9.96
N GLY A 42 12.54 3.26 9.81
CA GLY A 42 12.83 4.18 10.90
C GLY A 42 11.55 4.92 11.28
N ARG A 43 11.12 4.75 12.55
CA ARG A 43 10.02 5.45 13.22
C ARG A 43 9.74 6.81 12.58
N GLU A 44 8.59 6.97 11.95
CA GLU A 44 8.08 8.31 11.62
C GLU A 44 8.01 9.10 12.92
N LYS A 45 8.93 10.04 13.10
CA LYS A 45 8.92 10.91 14.27
C LYS A 45 7.62 11.69 14.24
N SER A 46 6.88 11.60 15.34
CA SER A 46 5.65 12.36 15.52
C SER A 46 5.93 13.83 15.21
N ILE A 47 5.04 14.48 14.47
CA ILE A 47 5.14 15.92 14.15
C ILE A 47 5.29 16.80 15.40
N LEU A 48 4.97 16.24 16.57
CA LEU A 48 5.16 16.84 17.89
C LEU A 48 6.63 16.86 18.35
N GLU A 49 7.48 15.97 17.84
CA GLU A 49 8.92 15.92 18.16
C GLU A 49 9.72 17.03 17.45
N TRP A 50 9.17 17.64 16.40
CA TRP A 50 9.83 18.71 15.63
C TRP A 50 9.66 20.10 16.25
N LYS A 51 8.84 20.23 17.30
CA LYS A 51 8.47 21.51 17.91
C LYS A 51 9.12 21.79 19.27
N LEU A 52 10.19 21.07 19.63
CA LEU A 52 11.00 21.38 20.82
C LEU A 52 12.32 22.07 20.45
#